data_AF-A0A7C5VV06-F1
#
_entry.id   AF-A0A7C5VV06-F1
#
_cell.length_a   1.000
_cell.length_b   1.000
_cell.length_c   1.000
_cell.angle_alpha   90.00
_cell.angle_beta   90.00
_cell.angle_gamma   90.00
#
_symmetry.space_group_name_H-M   'P 1'
#
loop_
_entity.id
_entity.type
_entity.pdbx_description
1 polymer ?
#
loop_
_entity_poly.entity_id
_entity_poly.type
_entity_poly.pdbx_seq_one_letter_code
_entity_poly.pdbx_strand_id
1 'polypeptide(L)'
;MKVIEVPPSRVESLAVNGRELPFVEFHEGGPAIKLVYEGEEYAYFKSLPLKGYGPALRRLLQELEAEGKKVLLAYFPPQRNFPSSYHWERIYVYATGVKPIGMGKAPGL
;
A
#
# COMPACT_ATOMS: atom_id res chain seq x y z
N MET A 1 -1.16 14.84 8.83
CA MET A 1 -1.42 13.61 8.04
C MET A 1 -0.53 13.66 6.81
N LYS A 2 0.28 12.63 6.54
CA LYS A 2 1.23 12.62 5.41
C LYS A 2 0.51 12.25 4.11
N VAL A 3 0.64 13.08 3.09
CA VAL A 3 0.19 12.85 1.71
C VAL A 3 1.43 12.81 0.82
N ILE A 4 1.50 11.87 -0.12
CA ILE A 4 2.64 11.76 -1.05
C ILE A 4 2.11 11.78 -2.49
N GLU A 5 2.66 12.67 -3.32
CA GLU A 5 2.49 12.59 -4.77
C GLU A 5 3.43 11.53 -5.33
N VAL A 6 2.88 10.61 -6.12
CA VAL A 6 3.60 9.49 -6.71
C VAL A 6 3.91 9.82 -8.16
N PRO A 7 5.18 10.08 -8.51
CA PRO A 7 5.56 10.32 -9.89
C PRO A 7 5.37 9.03 -10.71
N PRO A 8 4.80 9.09 -11.93
CA PRO A 8 4.56 7.89 -12.75
C PRO A 8 5.82 7.08 -13.05
N SER A 9 6.98 7.74 -13.13
CA SER A 9 8.28 7.09 -13.32
C SER A 9 8.72 6.19 -12.16
N ARG A 10 8.03 6.22 -11.02
CA ARG A 10 8.27 5.34 -9.86
C ARG A 10 7.22 4.25 -9.69
N VAL A 11 6.22 4.20 -10.57
CA VAL A 11 5.20 3.15 -10.54
C VAL A 11 5.62 2.03 -11.47
N GLU A 12 5.72 0.85 -10.89
CA GLU A 12 6.00 -0.40 -11.57
C GLU A 12 4.73 -1.27 -11.60
N SER A 13 4.73 -2.30 -12.45
CA SER A 13 3.66 -3.29 -12.51
C SER A 13 3.99 -4.48 -11.63
N LEU A 14 3.20 -4.70 -10.57
CA LEU A 14 3.28 -5.92 -9.78
C LEU A 14 2.26 -6.94 -10.30
N ALA A 15 2.77 -8.08 -10.79
CA ALA A 15 1.95 -9.20 -11.22
C ALA A 15 1.40 -9.96 -9.99
N VAL A 16 0.08 -9.90 -9.79
CA VAL A 16 -0.63 -10.61 -8.73
C VAL A 16 -1.70 -11.49 -9.35
N ASN A 17 -1.49 -12.81 -9.33
CA ASN A 17 -2.44 -13.81 -9.86
C ASN A 17 -2.89 -13.53 -11.31
N GLY A 18 -1.96 -13.18 -12.19
CA GLY A 18 -2.24 -12.91 -13.61
C GLY A 18 -2.81 -11.52 -13.89
N ARG A 19 -2.85 -10.64 -12.89
CA ARG A 19 -3.22 -9.21 -13.04
C ARG A 19 -2.03 -8.32 -12.75
N GLU A 20 -1.84 -7.29 -13.55
CA GLU A 20 -0.86 -6.23 -13.28
C GLU A 20 -1.51 -5.13 -12.45
N LEU A 21 -0.87 -4.77 -11.35
CA LEU A 21 -1.31 -3.71 -10.45
C LEU A 21 -0.23 -2.65 -10.34
N PRO A 22 -0.60 -1.36 -10.31
CA PRO A 22 0.38 -0.31 -10.07
C PRO A 22 0.95 -0.49 -8.67
N PHE A 23 2.28 -0.46 -8.60
CA PHE A 23 3.06 -0.69 -7.41
C PHE A 23 4.13 0.39 -7.29
N VAL A 24 4.34 0.92 -6.09
CA VAL A 24 5.39 1.89 -5.81
C VAL A 24 6.19 1.48 -4.59
N GLU A 25 7.51 1.49 -4.70
CA GLU A 25 8.41 1.36 -3.56
C GLU A 25 8.85 2.75 -3.07
N PHE A 26 8.71 2.98 -1.77
CA PHE A 26 9.17 4.21 -1.12
C PHE A 26 10.41 3.93 -0.29
N HIS A 27 11.55 4.49 -0.66
CA HIS A 27 12.78 4.36 0.14
C HIS A 27 12.87 5.33 1.34
N GLU A 28 11.76 6.01 1.70
CA GLU A 28 11.72 7.05 2.73
C GLU A 28 10.61 6.81 3.76
N GLY A 29 10.81 7.33 4.98
CA GLY A 29 10.14 6.85 6.19
C GLY A 29 8.61 6.84 6.17
N GLY A 30 8.03 5.80 6.78
CA GLY A 30 6.65 5.73 7.26
C GLY A 30 5.56 5.76 6.17
N PRO A 31 4.54 4.91 6.27
CA PRO A 31 3.46 4.88 5.28
C PRO A 31 2.63 6.18 5.32
N ALA A 32 2.14 6.60 4.16
CA ALA A 32 1.30 7.79 4.03
C ALA A 32 -0.19 7.47 4.26
N ILE A 33 -0.99 8.47 4.57
CA ILE A 33 -2.44 8.29 4.69
C ILE A 33 -3.11 8.39 3.32
N LYS A 34 -2.51 9.15 2.41
CA LYS A 34 -2.94 9.26 1.02
C LYS A 34 -1.75 9.25 0.06
N LEU A 35 -1.96 8.66 -1.10
CA LEU A 35 -1.12 8.76 -2.28
C LEU A 35 -1.91 9.47 -3.39
N VAL A 36 -1.26 10.33 -4.16
CA VAL A 36 -1.83 10.93 -5.37
C VAL A 36 -1.07 10.39 -6.56
N TYR A 37 -1.76 9.71 -7.47
CA TYR A 37 -1.16 9.10 -8.67
C TYR A 37 -2.03 9.46 -9.89
N GLU A 38 -1.41 10.04 -10.92
CA GLU A 38 -2.09 10.52 -12.14
C GLU A 38 -3.29 11.45 -11.86
N GLY A 39 -3.21 12.25 -10.78
CA GLY A 39 -4.29 13.14 -10.36
C GLY A 39 -5.43 12.46 -9.58
N GLU A 40 -5.36 11.13 -9.37
CA GLU A 40 -6.32 10.39 -8.56
C GLU A 40 -5.83 10.25 -7.11
N GLU A 41 -6.75 10.43 -6.15
CA GLU A 41 -6.47 10.23 -4.73
C GLU A 41 -6.71 8.76 -4.32
N TYR A 42 -5.68 8.14 -3.78
CA TYR A 42 -5.73 6.82 -3.17
C TYR A 42 -5.52 6.94 -1.67
N ALA A 43 -6.53 6.61 -0.87
CA ALA A 43 -6.43 6.62 0.59
C ALA A 43 -6.00 5.26 1.12
N TYR A 44 -5.25 5.26 2.22
CA TYR A 44 -4.84 4.03 2.89
C TYR A 44 -6.08 3.21 3.28
N PHE A 45 -6.10 1.96 2.80
CA PHE A 45 -7.18 1.03 3.07
C PHE A 45 -6.76 -0.03 4.09
N LYS A 46 -5.67 -0.76 3.79
CA LYS A 46 -5.19 -1.86 4.63
C LYS A 46 -3.74 -2.18 4.31
N SER A 47 -3.06 -2.90 5.20
CA SER A 47 -1.76 -3.51 4.92
C SER A 47 -1.80 -5.02 5.17
N LEU A 48 -1.02 -5.77 4.41
CA LEU A 48 -0.91 -7.23 4.48
C LEU A 48 0.56 -7.64 4.74
N PRO A 49 0.82 -8.74 5.47
CA PRO A 49 2.19 -9.26 5.60
C PRO A 49 2.77 -9.62 4.24
N LEU A 50 4.01 -9.23 3.95
CA LEU A 50 4.65 -9.52 2.66
C LEU A 50 4.79 -11.03 2.41
N LYS A 51 4.92 -11.83 3.46
CA LYS A 51 4.88 -13.29 3.35
C LYS A 51 3.45 -13.78 3.22
N GLY A 52 3.13 -14.36 2.06
CA GLY A 52 1.84 -15.02 1.83
C GLY A 52 0.66 -14.07 1.63
N TYR A 53 0.87 -12.79 1.27
CA TYR A 53 -0.24 -11.88 1.00
C TYR A 53 -1.11 -12.31 -0.19
N GLY A 54 -0.58 -13.07 -1.15
CA GLY A 54 -1.23 -13.35 -2.44
C GLY A 54 -2.72 -13.71 -2.36
N PRO A 55 -3.13 -14.73 -1.57
CA PRO A 55 -4.55 -15.08 -1.41
C PRO A 55 -5.39 -13.99 -0.74
N ALA A 56 -4.85 -13.33 0.29
CA ALA A 56 -5.56 -12.26 1.00
C ALA A 56 -5.72 -11.01 0.14
N LEU A 57 -4.68 -10.66 -0.61
CA LEU A 57 -4.68 -9.56 -1.57
C LEU A 57 -5.67 -9.86 -2.70
N ARG A 58 -5.70 -11.09 -3.23
CA ARG A 58 -6.66 -11.49 -4.26
C ARG A 58 -8.10 -11.23 -3.82
N ARG A 59 -8.48 -11.73 -2.65
CA ARG A 59 -9.82 -11.53 -2.10
C ARG A 59 -10.13 -10.04 -1.94
N LEU A 60 -9.17 -9.29 -1.44
CA LEU A 60 -9.33 -7.86 -1.24
C LEU A 60 -9.52 -7.10 -2.55
N LEU A 61 -8.77 -7.45 -3.59
CA LEU A 61 -8.89 -6.84 -4.92
C LEU A 61 -10.26 -7.12 -5.52
N GLN A 62 -10.79 -8.34 -5.38
CA GLN A 62 -12.13 -8.69 -5.85
C GLN A 62 -13.22 -7.88 -5.14
N GLU A 63 -13.10 -7.68 -3.82
CA GLU A 63 -14.02 -6.86 -3.04
C GLU A 63 -13.98 -5.38 -3.50
N LEU A 64 -12.78 -4.80 -3.62
CA LEU A 64 -12.61 -3.40 -4.06
C LEU A 64 -13.07 -3.19 -5.52
N GLU A 65 -12.83 -4.15 -6.39
CA GLU A 65 -13.27 -4.12 -7.79
C GLU A 65 -14.79 -4.22 -7.93
N ALA A 66 -15.44 -5.06 -7.12
CA ALA A 66 -16.90 -5.13 -7.07
C ALA A 66 -17.54 -3.80 -6.64
N GLU A 67 -16.79 -2.97 -5.90
CA GLU A 67 -17.17 -1.60 -5.51
C GLU A 67 -16.72 -0.53 -6.52
N GLY A 68 -16.11 -0.93 -7.65
CA GLY A 68 -15.61 -0.01 -8.68
C GLY A 68 -14.37 0.80 -8.27
N LYS A 69 -13.62 0.35 -7.26
CA LYS A 69 -12.46 1.06 -6.73
C LYS A 69 -11.18 0.62 -7.44
N LYS A 70 -10.35 1.62 -7.78
CA LYS A 70 -8.97 1.41 -8.23
C LYS A 70 -8.03 1.21 -7.04
N VAL A 71 -6.97 0.43 -7.25
CA VAL A 71 -6.00 0.07 -6.22
C VAL A 71 -4.60 0.49 -6.64
N LEU A 72 -3.84 1.03 -5.69
CA LEU A 72 -2.40 1.30 -5.77
C LEU A 72 -1.72 0.57 -4.62
N LEU A 73 -0.74 -0.26 -4.96
CA LEU A 73 0.07 -0.97 -3.98
C LEU A 73 1.31 -0.17 -3.64
N ALA A 74 1.72 -0.21 -2.38
CA ALA A 74 2.95 0.44 -1.95
C ALA A 74 3.75 -0.44 -1.00
N TYR A 75 5.07 -0.34 -1.10
CA TYR A 75 6.00 -0.93 -0.15
C TYR A 75 6.82 0.16 0.54
N PHE A 76 6.94 0.05 1.86
CA PHE A 76 7.77 0.91 2.69
C PHE A 76 8.74 0.00 3.45
N PRO A 77 10.02 -0.06 3.05
CA PRO A 77 10.99 -0.92 3.69
C PRO A 77 11.22 -0.46 5.14
N PRO A 78 11.47 -1.41 6.07
CA PRO A 78 11.76 -1.08 7.45
C PRO A 78 13.04 -0.21 7.53
N GLN A 79 13.03 0.81 8.39
CA GLN A 79 14.24 1.60 8.62
C GLN A 79 15.33 0.72 9.23
N ARG A 80 16.55 0.88 8.71
CA ARG A 80 17.76 0.06 8.93
C ARG A 80 18.21 -0.06 10.42
N ASN A 81 17.61 0.70 11.33
CA ASN A 81 17.99 0.78 12.75
C ASN A 81 17.23 -0.13 13.72
N PHE A 82 16.29 -0.96 13.25
CA PHE A 82 15.63 -1.97 14.09
C PHE A 82 16.04 -3.38 13.67
N PRO A 83 17.10 -3.94 14.27
CA PRO A 83 17.44 -5.34 14.04
C PRO A 83 16.39 -6.20 14.73
N SER A 84 15.92 -7.25 14.05
CA SER A 84 15.13 -8.37 14.61
C SER A 84 13.61 -8.22 14.73
N SER A 85 12.92 -7.79 13.68
CA SER A 85 11.52 -8.20 13.50
C SER A 85 11.17 -8.35 12.03
N TYR A 86 11.23 -9.60 11.55
CA TYR A 86 10.61 -10.08 10.30
C TYR A 86 9.08 -9.82 10.23
N HIS A 87 8.49 -9.15 11.23
CA HIS A 87 7.07 -8.91 11.40
C HIS A 87 6.54 -7.62 10.73
N TRP A 88 7.41 -6.81 10.11
CA TRP A 88 7.03 -5.48 9.62
C TRP A 88 7.13 -5.29 8.10
N GLU A 89 7.61 -6.27 7.34
CA GLU A 89 7.51 -6.20 5.88
C GLU A 89 6.04 -6.37 5.48
N ARG A 90 5.44 -5.29 5.01
CA ARG A 90 4.02 -5.22 4.67
C ARG A 90 3.84 -4.58 3.31
N ILE A 91 2.94 -5.15 2.52
CA ILE A 91 2.39 -4.47 1.35
C ILE A 91 1.20 -3.63 1.79
N TYR A 92 1.23 -2.36 1.43
CA TYR A 92 0.19 -1.38 1.74
C TYR A 92 -0.75 -1.27 0.53
N VAL A 93 -2.04 -1.31 0.80
CA VAL A 93 -3.10 -1.23 -0.19
C VAL A 93 -3.77 0.12 -0.01
N TYR A 94 -3.71 0.93 -1.07
CA TYR A 94 -4.43 2.18 -1.17
C TYR A 94 -5.54 2.04 -2.21
N ALA A 95 -6.68 2.67 -1.96
CA ALA A 95 -7.84 2.58 -2.82
C ALA A 95 -8.50 3.95 -3.02
N THR A 96 -9.16 4.12 -4.16
CA THR A 96 -9.98 5.31 -4.45
C THR A 96 -11.30 5.25 -3.70
N GLY A 97 -11.87 6.41 -3.37
CA GLY A 97 -13.21 6.51 -2.78
C GLY A 97 -13.38 5.91 -1.38
N VAL A 98 -12.28 5.55 -0.69
CA VAL A 98 -12.33 5.00 0.68
C VAL A 98 -12.08 6.09 1.71
N LYS A 99 -12.79 6.02 2.84
CA LYS A 99 -12.42 6.81 4.01
C LYS A 99 -11.12 6.24 4.58
N PRO A 100 -10.08 7.07 4.82
CA PRO A 100 -8.84 6.58 5.39
C PRO A 100 -9.14 5.96 6.76
N ILE A 101 -8.88 4.66 6.89
CA ILE A 101 -8.89 4.02 8.20
C ILE A 101 -7.68 4.59 8.91
N GLY A 102 -7.88 5.23 10.07
CA GLY A 102 -6.78 5.77 10.85
C GLY A 102 -5.70 4.69 10.96
N MET A 103 -4.47 5.02 10.55
CA MET A 103 -3.29 4.21 10.88
C MET A 103 -3.26 4.18 12.40
N GLY A 104 -3.85 3.13 13.00
CA GLY A 104 -3.81 2.92 14.44
C GLY A 104 -2.37 3.11 14.88
N LYS A 105 -2.19 3.89 15.95
CA LYS A 105 -0.90 4.28 16.55
C LYS A 105 0.24 3.42 16.01
N ALA A 106 1.13 4.02 15.24
CA ALA A 106 2.42 3.40 14.91
C ALA A 106 2.93 2.71 16.19
N PRO A 107 3.29 1.42 16.14
CA PRO A 107 3.78 0.75 17.33
C PRO A 107 5.01 1.53 17.83
N GLY A 108 4.84 2.19 18.98
CA GLY A 108 5.86 2.80 19.83
C GLY A 108 6.95 3.62 19.13
N LEU A 109 6.89 4.94 19.30
CA LEU A 109 8.10 5.69 19.65
C LEU A 109 8.70 5.11 20.94
#